data_AF-A0A9Q1H7E6-F1
#
_entry.id   AF-A0A9Q1H7E6-F1
#
_cell.length_a   1.000
_cell.length_b   1.000
_cell.length_c   1.000
_cell.angle_alpha   90.00
_cell.angle_beta   90.00
_cell.angle_gamma   90.00
#
_symmetry.space_group_name_H-M   'P 1'
#
loop_
_entity.id
_entity.type
_entity.pdbx_description
1 polymer ?
#
loop_
_entity_poly.entity_id
_entity_poly.type
_entity_poly.pdbx_seq_one_letter_code
_entity_poly.pdbx_strand_id
1 'polypeptide(L)' 'MITFKELNGIASTFISDLLTIYQPSRTLRSASGYHLTVVHCAAKFDGNRSFAFAAAQLWNNLPANIQLAPSRGTFKS' A
#
# COMPACT_ATOMS: atom_id res chain seq x y z
N MET A 1 -2.33 -11.30 1.67
CA MET A 1 -2.34 -10.09 0.84
C MET A 1 -1.22 -10.13 -0.16
N ILE A 2 -1.47 -9.66 -1.40
CA ILE A 2 -0.47 -9.55 -2.47
C ILE A 2 0.44 -8.34 -2.18
N THR A 3 -0.15 -7.21 -1.74
CA THR A 3 0.54 -5.98 -1.31
C THR A 3 1.65 -6.21 -0.28
N PHE A 4 1.40 -7.03 0.75
CA PHE A 4 2.44 -7.40 1.72
C PHE A 4 3.62 -8.11 1.04
N LYS A 5 3.37 -8.98 0.05
CA LYS A 5 4.44 -9.68 -0.66
C LYS A 5 5.25 -8.73 -1.54
N GLU A 6 4.58 -7.81 -2.25
CA GLU A 6 5.24 -6.78 -3.07
C GLU A 6 6.13 -5.87 -2.21
N LEU A 7 5.59 -5.35 -1.11
CA LEU A 7 6.34 -4.47 -0.20
C LEU A 7 7.54 -5.15 0.46
N ASN A 8 7.50 -6.48 0.59
CA ASN A 8 8.62 -7.27 1.10
C ASN A 8 9.54 -7.80 -0.02
N GLY A 9 9.34 -7.40 -1.29
CA GLY A 9 10.15 -7.85 -2.43
C GLY A 9 10.02 -9.34 -2.76
N ILE A 10 8.96 -10.00 -2.29
CA ILE A 10 8.72 -11.43 -2.48
C ILE A 10 8.00 -11.71 -3.80
N ALA A 11 7.44 -10.69 -4.44
CA ALA A 11 6.60 -10.84 -5.61
C ALA A 11 7.18 -10.15 -6.87
N SER A 12 6.46 -10.24 -7.98
CA SER A 12 6.99 -9.88 -9.30
C SER A 12 7.18 -8.36 -9.41
N THR A 13 8.32 -7.94 -9.96
CA THR A 13 8.68 -6.53 -10.18
C THR A 13 7.56 -5.72 -10.84
N PHE A 14 6.81 -6.32 -11.77
CA PHE A 14 5.67 -5.67 -12.43
C PHE A 14 4.59 -5.18 -11.46
N ILE A 15 4.27 -5.97 -10.42
CA ILE A 15 3.24 -5.61 -9.45
C ILE A 15 3.81 -4.62 -8.42
N SER A 16 5.09 -4.75 -8.09
CA SER A 16 5.79 -3.79 -7.23
C SER A 16 5.84 -2.40 -7.87
N ASP A 17 6.09 -2.29 -9.17
CA ASP A 17 6.11 -1.03 -9.93
C ASP A 17 4.74 -0.33 -9.99
N LEU A 18 3.64 -1.08 -9.79
CA LEU A 18 2.28 -0.52 -9.69
C LEU A 18 2.02 0.16 -8.33
N LEU A 19 2.86 -0.06 -7.32
CA LEU A 19 2.67 0.46 -5.96
C LEU A 19 3.74 1.51 -5.64
N THR A 20 3.31 2.72 -5.34
CA THR A 20 4.22 3.81 -4.94
C THR A 20 4.12 4.04 -3.43
N ILE A 21 5.24 3.92 -2.72
CA ILE A 21 5.31 4.25 -1.29
C ILE A 21 5.06 5.74 -1.10
N TYR A 22 4.25 6.09 -0.10
CA TYR A 22 3.99 7.49 0.23
C TYR A 22 5.21 8.13 0.88
N GLN A 23 5.84 9.05 0.15
CA GLN A 23 6.95 9.85 0.65
C GLN A 23 6.51 11.32 0.70
N PRO A 24 6.09 11.83 1.87
CA PRO A 24 5.69 13.22 2.00
C PRO A 24 6.92 14.13 1.88
N SER A 25 6.76 15.27 1.23
CA SER A 25 7.82 16.29 1.09
C SER A 25 8.20 16.97 2.41
N ARG A 26 7.32 16.87 3.42
CA ARG A 26 7.50 17.43 4.77
C ARG A 26 7.11 16.38 5.81
N THR A 27 7.79 16.39 6.96
CA THR A 27 7.47 15.54 8.11
C THR A 27 6.09 15.88 8.68
N LEU A 28 5.12 15.01 8.47
CA LEU A 28 3.78 15.09 9.07
C LEU A 28 3.67 14.16 10.27
N ARG A 29 2.79 14.47 11.23
CA ARG A 29 2.52 13.57 12.37
C ARG A 29 1.93 12.22 11.94
N SER A 30 1.34 12.14 10.75
CA SER A 30 0.85 10.92 10.10
C SER A 30 1.87 10.26 9.16
N ALA A 31 3.06 10.84 8.99
CA ALA A 31 4.11 10.30 8.12
C ALA A 31 4.80 9.06 8.70
N SER A 32 4.56 8.72 9.98
CA SER A 32 5.14 7.55 10.64
C SER A 32 4.48 6.23 10.24
N GLY A 33 3.53 6.22 9.31
CA GLY A 33 2.89 5.02 8.78
C GLY A 33 3.48 4.60 7.43
N TYR A 34 3.50 3.29 7.17
CA TYR A 34 3.89 2.72 5.88
C TYR A 34 2.77 2.94 4.85
N HIS A 35 2.36 4.17 4.58
CA HIS A 35 1.26 4.42 3.68
C HIS A 35 1.67 4.26 2.20
N LEU A 36 0.72 3.85 1.37
CA LEU A 36 0.85 3.83 -0.08
C LEU A 36 0.24 5.09 -0.67
N THR A 37 0.89 5.65 -1.69
CA THR A 37 0.33 6.75 -2.48
C THR A 37 -0.84 6.21 -3.28
N VAL A 38 -2.03 6.73 -3.01
CA VAL A 38 -3.21 6.39 -3.82
C VAL A 38 -3.09 7.13 -5.15
N VAL A 39 -2.89 6.39 -6.24
CA VAL A 39 -2.94 6.95 -7.59
C VAL A 39 -4.37 7.42 -7.86
N HIS A 40 -4.57 8.72 -7.93
CA HIS A 40 -5.87 9.31 -8.19
C HIS A 40 -6.15 9.27 -9.69
N CYS A 41 -6.83 8.23 -10.16
CA CYS A 41 -7.27 8.18 -11.55
C CYS A 41 -8.44 9.17 -11.75
N ALA A 42 -8.26 10.16 -12.62
CA ALA A 42 -9.29 11.16 -12.95
C ALA A 42 -10.54 10.56 -13.63
N ALA A 43 -10.44 9.33 -14.14
CA ALA A 43 -11.56 8.61 -14.74
C ALA A 43 -12.48 8.06 -13.65
N LYS A 44 -13.58 8.79 -13.39
CA LYS A 44 -14.62 8.56 -12.38
C LYS A 44 -15.28 7.15 -12.35
N PHE A 45 -14.90 6.21 -13.22
CA PHE A 45 -15.63 4.95 -13.36
C PHE A 45 -14.79 3.65 -13.33
N ASP A 46 -13.54 3.66 -13.81
CA ASP A 46 -12.73 2.41 -13.89
C ASP A 46 -11.40 2.45 -13.13
N GLY A 47 -10.85 3.62 -12.82
CA GLY A 47 -9.55 3.72 -12.13
C GLY A 47 -9.56 3.15 -10.71
N ASN A 48 -10.72 3.22 -10.04
CA ASN A 48 -10.90 2.67 -8.69
C ASN A 48 -10.91 1.14 -8.64
N ARG A 49 -11.04 0.46 -9.79
CA ARG A 49 -10.96 -1.01 -9.88
C ARG A 49 -9.54 -1.50 -10.17
N SER A 50 -8.60 -0.59 -10.43
CA SER A 50 -7.20 -0.96 -10.65
C SER A 50 -6.63 -1.62 -9.40
N PHE A 51 -5.74 -2.59 -9.60
CA PHE A 51 -5.04 -3.24 -8.49
C PHE A 51 -4.32 -2.21 -7.62
N ALA A 52 -3.64 -1.23 -8.23
CA ALA A 52 -2.92 -0.17 -7.53
C ALA A 52 -3.83 0.64 -6.59
N PHE A 53 -5.02 1.04 -7.05
CA PHE A 53 -5.97 1.78 -6.24
C PHE A 53 -6.52 0.94 -5.08
N ALA A 54 -7.02 -0.26 -5.37
CA ALA A 54 -7.59 -1.15 -4.35
C ALA A 54 -6.54 -1.58 -3.31
N ALA A 55 -5.31 -1.85 -3.77
CA ALA A 55 -4.16 -2.15 -2.92
C ALA A 55 -3.84 -1.00 -1.97
N ALA A 56 -3.69 0.23 -2.50
CA ALA A 56 -3.36 1.40 -1.70
C ALA A 56 -4.49 1.72 -0.69
N GLN A 57 -5.75 1.64 -1.12
CA GLN A 57 -6.90 1.88 -0.24
C GLN A 57 -6.99 0.84 0.89
N LEU A 58 -6.89 -0.46 0.57
CA LEU A 58 -6.94 -1.51 1.58
C LEU A 58 -5.76 -1.42 2.54
N TRP A 59 -4.56 -1.14 2.02
CA TRP A 59 -3.36 -1.02 2.84
C TRP A 59 -3.43 0.17 3.79
N ASN A 60 -3.84 1.35 3.30
CA ASN A 60 -3.97 2.56 4.11
C ASN A 60 -5.09 2.45 5.17
N ASN A 61 -6.09 1.61 4.94
CA ASN A 61 -7.13 1.32 5.92
C ASN A 61 -6.70 0.33 7.03
N LEU A 62 -5.52 -0.29 6.92
CA LEU A 62 -5.01 -1.16 7.98
C LEU A 62 -4.51 -0.33 9.17
N PRO A 63 -4.72 -0.81 10.41
CA PRO A 63 -4.12 -0.19 11.57
C PRO A 63 -2.60 -0.38 11.57
N ALA A 64 -1.88 0.60 12.13
CA ALA A 64 -0.42 0.68 12.05
C ALA A 64 0.31 -0.56 12.63
N ASN A 65 -0.25 -1.19 13.66
CA ASN A 65 0.28 -2.42 14.25
C ASN A 65 0.33 -3.60 13.24
N ILE A 66 -0.61 -3.63 12.29
CA ILE A 66 -0.66 -4.67 11.24
C ILE A 66 0.25 -4.29 10.06
N GLN A 67 0.32 -3.01 9.69
CA GLN A 67 1.26 -2.55 8.65
C GLN A 67 2.73 -2.76 9.05
N LEU A 68 3.04 -2.62 10.34
CA LEU A 68 4.35 -2.84 10.93
C LEU A 68 4.63 -4.32 11.28
N ALA A 69 3.72 -5.23 10.94
CA ALA A 69 3.88 -6.63 11.28
C ALA A 69 5.16 -7.20 10.64
N PRO A 70 6.08 -7.80 11.42
CA PRO A 70 7.39 -8.24 10.93
C PRO A 70 7.29 -9.46 10.01
N SER A 71 6.16 -10.17 10.02
CA SER A 71 5.96 -11.38 9.24
C SER A 71 4.53 -11.51 8.71
N ARG A 72 4.38 -12.29 7.64
CA ARG A 72 3.07 -12.66 7.09
C ARG A 72 2.18 -13.37 8.12
N GLY A 73 2.78 -14.12 9.04
CA GLY A 73 2.06 -14.85 10.09
C GLY A 73 1.35 -13.88 11.04
N THR A 74 2.08 -12.88 11.53
CA THR A 74 1.54 -11.81 12.38
C THR A 74 0.56 -10.89 11.64
N PHE A 75 0.72 -10.74 10.33
CA PHE A 75 -0.20 -9.94 9.49
C PHE A 75 -1.58 -10.60 9.28
N LYS A 76 -1.64 -11.94 9.31
CA LYS A 76 -2.87 -12.71 9.01
C LYS A 76 -3.63 -13.20 10.25
N SER A 77 -3.10 -12.94 11.44
CA SER A 77 -3.67 -13.43 12.70
C SER A 77 -4.91 -12.64 13.13
#